data_AF-A0A8N4EVA7-F1
#
_entry.id   AF-A0A8N4EVA7-F1
#
_cell.length_a   1.000
_cell.length_b   1.000
_cell.length_c   1.000
_cell.angle_alpha   90.00
_cell.angle_beta   90.00
_cell.angle_gamma   90.00
#
_symmetry.space_group_name_H-M   'P 1'
#
loop_
_entity.id
_entity.type
_entity.pdbx_description
1 polymer ?
#
loop_
_entity_poly.entity_id
_entity_poly.type
_entity_poly.pdbx_seq_one_letter_code
_entity_poly.pdbx_strand_id
1 'polypeptide(L)'
;DDEKNMARRIEKLEEVRNLIYGQALVKQLELIDALQQLGIEYHFNKEIKDILATTFASLEKISMMLSKNLYATALLFRILREHGFYVSQDEPQLQEDVAHALELPLNRRMRRLHTRWFIDAYKEDSMHPALLELAMLDFNA
;
A
#
# COMPACT_ATOMS: atom_id res chain seq x y z
N ASP A 1 8.97 -9.47 30.45
CA ASP A 1 8.05 -9.92 29.39
C ASP A 1 8.13 -9.03 28.13
N ASP A 2 8.84 -7.89 28.19
CA ASP A 2 9.04 -6.97 27.06
C ASP A 2 9.97 -7.51 25.96
N GLU A 3 10.95 -8.33 26.32
CA GLU A 3 11.93 -8.91 25.38
C GLU A 3 11.26 -9.85 24.37
N LYS A 4 10.27 -10.64 24.82
CA LYS A 4 9.46 -11.48 23.93
C LYS A 4 8.60 -10.67 22.98
N ASN A 5 8.04 -9.55 23.46
CA ASN A 5 7.21 -8.67 22.64
C ASN A 5 8.05 -7.95 21.56
N MET A 6 9.27 -7.52 21.93
CA MET A 6 10.21 -6.91 20.99
C MET A 6 10.70 -7.90 19.93
N ALA A 7 11.06 -9.13 20.33
CA ALA A 7 11.46 -10.18 19.39
C ALA A 7 10.33 -10.49 18.38
N ARG A 8 9.10 -10.59 18.86
CA ARG A 8 7.92 -10.84 18.03
C ARG A 8 7.65 -9.70 17.04
N ARG A 9 7.88 -8.44 17.44
CA ARG A 9 7.77 -7.29 16.53
C ARG A 9 8.82 -7.33 15.41
N ILE A 10 10.05 -7.69 15.73
CA ILE A 10 11.13 -7.83 14.74
C ILE A 10 10.80 -8.93 13.73
N GLU A 11 10.34 -10.09 14.21
CA GLU A 11 9.91 -11.19 13.35
C GLU A 11 8.81 -10.74 12.36
N LYS A 12 7.79 -10.03 12.84
CA LYS A 12 6.70 -9.54 11.98
C LYS A 12 7.17 -8.48 10.97
N LEU A 13 8.11 -7.62 11.34
CA LEU A 13 8.71 -6.66 10.40
C LEU A 13 9.42 -7.39 9.25
N GLU A 14 10.16 -8.45 9.54
CA GLU A 14 10.84 -9.24 8.51
C GLU A 14 9.86 -10.02 7.62
N GLU A 15 8.82 -10.63 8.20
CA GLU A 15 7.78 -11.33 7.46
C GLU A 15 7.08 -10.40 6.45
N VAL A 16 6.69 -9.21 6.90
CA VAL A 16 6.07 -8.20 6.03
C VAL A 16 7.04 -7.71 4.96
N ARG A 17 8.32 -7.48 5.29
CA ARG A 17 9.34 -7.12 4.30
C ARG A 17 9.47 -8.18 3.20
N ASN A 18 9.46 -9.45 3.55
CA ASN A 18 9.53 -10.54 2.58
C ASN A 18 8.27 -10.60 1.69
N LEU A 19 7.09 -10.31 2.25
CA LEU A 19 5.85 -10.18 1.48
C LEU A 19 5.91 -9.03 0.47
N ILE A 20 6.50 -7.89 0.84
CA ILE A 20 6.66 -6.74 -0.04
C ILE A 20 7.46 -7.10 -1.30
N TYR A 21 8.54 -7.86 -1.19
CA TYR A 21 9.37 -8.23 -2.35
C TYR A 21 8.93 -9.51 -3.07
N GLY A 22 8.20 -10.39 -2.40
CA GLY A 22 7.86 -11.73 -2.90
C GLY A 22 6.61 -11.83 -3.79
N GLN A 23 5.96 -10.71 -4.10
CA GLN A 23 4.64 -10.69 -4.75
C GLN A 23 4.67 -10.01 -6.13
N ALA A 24 3.65 -10.28 -6.95
CA ALA A 24 3.43 -9.58 -8.21
C ALA A 24 3.04 -8.11 -7.96
N LEU A 25 3.34 -7.22 -8.92
CA LEU A 25 3.17 -5.77 -8.77
C LEU A 25 1.81 -5.33 -8.21
N VAL A 26 0.70 -5.88 -8.72
CA VAL A 26 -0.64 -5.52 -8.23
C VAL A 26 -0.79 -5.84 -6.74
N LYS A 27 -0.31 -7.01 -6.31
CA LYS A 27 -0.32 -7.42 -4.90
C LYS A 27 0.65 -6.62 -4.04
N GLN A 28 1.81 -6.22 -4.59
CA GLN A 28 2.71 -5.28 -3.92
C GLN A 28 2.03 -3.92 -3.69
N LEU A 29 1.31 -3.39 -4.68
CA LEU A 29 0.58 -2.13 -4.56
C LEU A 29 -0.58 -2.23 -3.54
N GLU A 30 -1.33 -3.34 -3.54
CA GLU A 30 -2.35 -3.63 -2.53
C GLU A 30 -1.75 -3.68 -1.13
N LEU A 31 -0.57 -4.28 -0.99
CA LEU A 31 0.14 -4.37 0.28
C LEU A 31 0.63 -3.00 0.75
N ILE A 32 1.17 -2.16 -0.15
CA ILE A 32 1.56 -0.78 0.17
C ILE A 32 0.35 0.01 0.66
N ASP A 33 -0.78 -0.11 -0.03
CA ASP A 33 -2.03 0.54 0.38
C ASP A 33 -2.50 0.08 1.77
N ALA A 34 -2.41 -1.23 2.04
CA ALA A 34 -2.71 -1.79 3.36
C ALA A 34 -1.82 -1.22 4.46
N LEU A 35 -0.51 -1.12 4.21
CA LEU A 35 0.45 -0.54 5.16
C LEU A 35 0.11 0.92 5.49
N GLN A 36 -0.24 1.71 4.46
CA GLN A 36 -0.67 3.11 4.62
C GLN A 36 -1.98 3.22 5.42
N GLN A 37 -2.95 2.36 5.14
CA GLN A 37 -4.26 2.35 5.81
C GLN A 37 -4.15 1.91 7.27
N LEU A 38 -3.23 0.99 7.58
CA LEU A 38 -2.91 0.56 8.93
C LEU A 38 -2.00 1.56 9.68
N GLY A 39 -1.42 2.54 8.99
CA GLY A 39 -0.55 3.56 9.58
C GLY A 39 0.82 3.03 10.01
N ILE A 40 1.29 1.95 9.38
CA ILE A 40 2.57 1.29 9.67
C ILE A 40 3.54 1.37 8.49
N GLU A 41 3.22 2.15 7.45
CA GLU A 41 4.04 2.32 6.24
C GLU A 41 5.42 2.89 6.56
N TYR A 42 5.53 3.65 7.66
CA TYR A 42 6.76 4.32 8.05
C TYR A 42 7.92 3.34 8.38
N HIS A 43 7.61 2.10 8.75
CA HIS A 43 8.60 1.03 8.95
C HIS A 43 9.23 0.54 7.64
N PHE A 44 8.56 0.77 6.51
CA PHE A 44 8.92 0.21 5.20
C PHE A 44 9.21 1.28 4.15
N ASN A 45 9.53 2.50 4.59
CA ASN A 45 9.75 3.65 3.70
C ASN A 45 10.79 3.40 2.60
N LYS A 46 11.83 2.62 2.89
CA LYS A 46 12.88 2.31 1.92
C LYS A 46 12.34 1.36 0.86
N GLU A 47 11.72 0.28 1.31
CA GLU A 47 11.13 -0.77 0.47
C GLU A 47 10.06 -0.19 -0.48
N ILE A 48 9.18 0.67 0.06
CA ILE A 48 8.15 1.36 -0.73
C ILE A 48 8.80 2.26 -1.79
N LYS A 49 9.80 3.07 -1.40
CA LYS A 49 10.49 3.96 -2.36
C LYS A 49 11.19 3.16 -3.47
N ASP A 50 11.86 2.07 -3.13
CA ASP A 50 12.56 1.22 -4.10
C ASP A 50 11.59 0.60 -5.12
N ILE A 51 10.44 0.11 -4.66
CA ILE A 51 9.37 -0.42 -5.54
C ILE A 51 8.82 0.67 -6.45
N LEU A 52 8.48 1.84 -5.89
CA LEU A 52 7.89 2.93 -6.67
C LEU A 52 8.87 3.50 -7.69
N ALA A 53 10.16 3.62 -7.33
CA ALA A 53 11.20 4.04 -8.27
C ALA A 53 11.36 3.04 -9.43
N THR A 54 11.38 1.74 -9.14
CA THR A 54 11.47 0.67 -10.15
C THR A 54 10.24 0.66 -11.06
N THR A 55 9.07 0.84 -10.47
CA THR A 55 7.79 0.91 -11.17
C THR A 55 7.73 2.13 -12.07
N PHE A 56 8.13 3.29 -11.57
CA PHE A 56 8.16 4.54 -12.34
C PHE A 56 9.15 4.47 -13.52
N ALA A 57 10.34 3.88 -13.31
CA ALA A 57 11.31 3.68 -14.39
C ALA A 57 10.80 2.77 -15.52
N SER A 58 9.81 1.91 -15.23
CA SER A 58 9.19 1.00 -16.20
C SER A 58 7.73 1.36 -16.50
N LEU A 59 7.31 2.61 -16.21
CA LEU A 59 5.90 2.99 -16.17
C LEU A 59 5.17 2.78 -17.49
N GLU A 60 5.77 3.14 -18.63
CA GLU A 60 5.14 2.96 -19.95
C GLU A 60 4.76 1.49 -20.22
N LYS A 61 5.68 0.57 -19.93
CA LYS A 61 5.45 -0.87 -20.10
C LYS A 61 4.39 -1.39 -19.13
N ILE A 62 4.45 -0.94 -17.88
CA ILE A 62 3.51 -1.34 -16.83
C ILE A 62 2.11 -0.81 -17.15
N SER A 63 1.99 0.43 -17.61
CA SER A 63 0.75 1.05 -18.06
C SER A 63 0.12 0.23 -19.18
N MET A 64 0.90 -0.17 -20.19
CA MET A 64 0.42 -1.05 -21.26
C MET A 64 -0.07 -2.41 -20.73
N MET A 65 0.64 -3.01 -19.77
CA MET A 65 0.24 -4.27 -19.13
C MET A 65 -1.03 -4.15 -18.26
N LEU A 66 -1.17 -3.04 -17.53
CA LEU A 66 -2.29 -2.79 -16.61
C LEU A 66 -3.48 -2.11 -17.27
N SER A 67 -3.37 -1.68 -18.53
CA SER A 67 -4.40 -0.94 -19.28
C SER A 67 -5.81 -1.56 -19.28
N LYS A 68 -5.92 -2.87 -19.08
CA LYS A 68 -7.21 -3.59 -19.00
C LYS A 68 -7.73 -3.78 -17.57
N ASN A 69 -6.96 -3.36 -16.57
CA ASN A 69 -7.27 -3.48 -15.16
C ASN A 69 -7.36 -2.06 -14.56
N LEU A 70 -8.58 -1.53 -14.55
CA LEU A 70 -8.88 -0.20 -14.03
C LEU A 70 -8.45 -0.07 -12.56
N TYR A 71 -8.74 -1.07 -11.74
CA TYR A 71 -8.39 -1.07 -10.33
C TYR A 71 -6.87 -0.96 -10.12
N ALA A 72 -6.09 -1.83 -10.76
CA ALA A 72 -4.63 -1.83 -10.62
C ALA A 72 -4.00 -0.53 -11.15
N THR A 73 -4.55 0.01 -12.24
CA THR A 73 -4.12 1.28 -12.81
C THR A 73 -4.40 2.44 -11.86
N ALA A 74 -5.64 2.58 -11.38
CA ALA A 74 -6.00 3.63 -10.43
C ALA A 74 -5.17 3.55 -9.15
N LEU A 75 -4.94 2.34 -8.63
CA LEU A 75 -4.12 2.09 -7.44
C LEU A 75 -2.67 2.56 -7.65
N LEU A 76 -2.05 2.15 -8.76
CA LEU A 76 -0.68 2.53 -9.10
C LEU A 76 -0.52 4.05 -9.16
N PHE A 77 -1.40 4.73 -9.91
CA PHE A 77 -1.33 6.18 -10.10
C PHE A 77 -1.51 6.93 -8.79
N ARG A 78 -2.47 6.50 -7.96
CA ARG A 78 -2.70 7.09 -6.65
C ARG A 78 -1.44 6.97 -5.78
N ILE A 79 -0.87 5.78 -5.64
CA ILE A 79 0.31 5.56 -4.80
C ILE A 79 1.52 6.35 -5.33
N LEU A 80 1.78 6.35 -6.64
CA LEU A 80 2.86 7.14 -7.23
C LEU A 80 2.72 8.64 -6.89
N ARG A 81 1.52 9.20 -7.06
CA ARG A 81 1.24 10.61 -6.76
C ARG A 81 1.40 10.93 -5.27
N GLU A 82 0.91 10.06 -4.39
CA GLU A 82 1.04 10.21 -2.93
C GLU A 82 2.51 10.27 -2.48
N HIS A 83 3.39 9.54 -3.17
CA HIS A 83 4.83 9.50 -2.90
C HIS A 83 5.64 10.54 -3.70
N GLY A 84 4.97 11.45 -4.41
CA GLY A 84 5.60 12.60 -5.07
C GLY A 84 6.15 12.31 -6.48
N PHE A 85 5.83 11.16 -7.08
CA PHE A 85 6.11 10.91 -8.49
C PHE A 85 5.12 11.69 -9.35
N TYR A 86 5.64 12.50 -10.26
CA TYR A 86 4.82 13.23 -11.22
C TYR A 86 4.38 12.29 -12.34
N VAL A 87 3.10 11.98 -12.40
CA VAL A 87 2.49 11.23 -13.50
C VAL A 87 1.62 12.19 -14.29
N SER A 88 1.87 12.31 -15.60
CA SER A 88 1.20 13.30 -16.45
C SER A 88 -0.31 13.01 -16.56
N GLN A 89 -1.14 14.05 -16.41
CA GLN A 89 -2.59 13.96 -16.64
C GLN A 89 -2.95 13.84 -18.12
N ASP A 90 -1.98 14.09 -19.01
CA ASP A 90 -2.15 14.07 -20.46
C ASP A 90 -1.92 12.68 -21.07
N GLU A 91 -1.81 11.63 -20.26
CA GLU A 91 -1.71 10.26 -20.75
C GLU A 91 -3.10 9.84 -21.30
N PRO A 92 -3.30 9.83 -22.65
CA PRO A 92 -4.63 9.93 -23.25
C PRO A 92 -5.53 8.71 -23.03
N GLN A 93 -4.96 7.61 -22.52
CA GLN A 93 -5.65 6.33 -22.39
C GLN A 93 -6.50 6.23 -21.11
N LEU A 94 -6.44 7.21 -20.20
CA LEU A 94 -6.87 7.00 -18.80
C LEU A 94 -7.67 8.15 -18.17
N GLN A 95 -8.01 9.21 -18.93
CA GLN A 95 -8.66 10.40 -18.36
C GLN A 95 -10.07 10.15 -17.81
N GLU A 96 -10.91 9.35 -18.47
CA GLU A 96 -12.31 9.15 -18.02
C GLU A 96 -12.40 8.15 -16.86
N ASP A 97 -11.57 7.11 -16.90
CA ASP A 97 -11.61 5.97 -15.98
C ASP A 97 -10.91 6.26 -14.64
N VAL A 98 -9.76 6.93 -14.68
CA VAL A 98 -9.00 7.31 -13.46
C VAL A 98 -9.70 8.45 -12.72
N ALA A 99 -10.33 9.40 -13.43
CA ALA A 99 -11.10 10.46 -12.80
C ALA A 99 -12.27 9.91 -11.97
N HIS A 100 -13.05 8.97 -12.51
CA HIS A 100 -14.16 8.33 -11.79
C HIS A 100 -13.71 7.45 -10.61
N ALA A 101 -12.58 6.74 -10.74
CA ALA A 101 -12.01 5.98 -9.62
C ALA A 101 -11.46 6.88 -8.49
N LEU A 102 -10.98 8.08 -8.84
CA LEU A 102 -10.47 9.09 -7.89
C LEU A 102 -11.56 10.00 -7.30
N GLU A 103 -12.81 9.95 -7.80
CA GLU A 103 -13.97 10.65 -7.22
C GLU A 103 -14.43 10.07 -5.88
N LEU A 104 -13.96 8.88 -5.48
CA LEU A 104 -14.10 8.37 -4.12
C LEU A 104 -12.86 8.78 -3.29
N PRO A 105 -12.97 9.82 -2.45
CA PRO A 105 -11.81 10.38 -1.79
C PRO A 105 -11.41 9.50 -0.60
N LEU A 106 -10.41 8.64 -0.78
CA LEU A 106 -9.60 8.13 0.34
C LEU A 106 -8.63 9.23 0.86
N ASN A 107 -8.43 10.31 0.10
CA ASN A 107 -7.44 11.35 0.37
C ASN A 107 -7.78 12.34 1.52
N ARG A 108 -8.86 12.13 2.31
CA ARG A 108 -9.28 13.09 3.36
C ARG A 108 -9.80 12.52 4.68
N ARG A 109 -9.54 11.27 5.08
CA ARG A 109 -10.08 10.74 6.35
C ARG A 109 -9.02 10.29 7.38
N MET A 110 -8.64 11.26 8.21
CA MET A 110 -8.37 11.16 9.66
C MET A 110 -7.56 9.96 10.19
N ARG A 111 -6.29 10.24 10.55
CA ARG A 111 -5.22 9.30 10.93
C ARG A 111 -5.35 8.48 12.24
N ARG A 112 -6.47 8.42 12.97
CA ARG A 112 -6.52 7.59 14.21
C ARG A 112 -7.84 6.88 14.49
N LEU A 113 -8.99 7.52 14.23
CA LEU A 113 -10.28 6.85 14.40
C LEU A 113 -10.52 5.77 13.32
N HIS A 114 -9.90 5.90 12.15
CA HIS A 114 -10.11 4.97 11.04
C HIS A 114 -9.27 3.68 11.19
N THR A 115 -8.05 3.75 11.72
CA THR A 115 -7.20 2.55 11.91
C THR A 115 -7.89 1.47 12.74
N ARG A 116 -8.69 1.84 13.75
CA ARG A 116 -9.44 0.85 14.55
C ARG A 116 -10.59 0.20 13.77
N TRP A 117 -11.37 0.99 13.02
CA TRP A 117 -12.41 0.45 12.12
C TRP A 117 -11.80 -0.43 11.04
N PHE A 118 -10.66 -0.01 10.50
CA PHE A 118 -9.95 -0.74 9.47
C PHE A 118 -9.35 -2.03 10.00
N ILE A 119 -8.72 -2.04 11.19
CA ILE A 119 -8.27 -3.26 11.88
C ILE A 119 -9.42 -4.27 12.03
N ASP A 120 -10.62 -3.81 12.37
CA ASP A 120 -11.77 -4.69 12.54
C ASP A 120 -12.33 -5.20 11.19
N ALA A 121 -12.32 -4.37 10.13
CA ALA A 121 -12.66 -4.80 8.77
C ALA A 121 -11.59 -5.75 8.17
N TYR A 122 -10.31 -5.52 8.44
CA TYR A 122 -9.18 -6.32 7.95
C TYR A 122 -9.11 -7.71 8.59
N LYS A 123 -9.65 -7.88 9.81
CA LYS A 123 -9.76 -9.18 10.49
C LYS A 123 -10.66 -10.16 9.76
N GLU A 124 -11.66 -9.68 9.02
CA GLU A 124 -12.62 -10.54 8.32
C GLU A 124 -12.10 -11.01 6.95
N ASP A 125 -11.22 -10.25 6.29
CA ASP A 125 -10.85 -10.46 4.88
C ASP A 125 -9.46 -11.12 4.67
N SER A 126 -8.79 -11.57 5.74
CA SER A 126 -7.59 -12.45 5.69
C SER A 126 -6.50 -12.08 4.66
N MET A 127 -6.29 -10.80 4.34
CA MET A 127 -5.34 -10.49 3.28
C MET A 127 -3.90 -10.78 3.71
N HIS A 128 -3.46 -10.46 4.95
CA HIS A 128 -2.17 -10.90 5.48
C HIS A 128 -2.10 -10.84 7.04
N PRO A 129 -2.16 -11.98 7.76
CA PRO A 129 -2.15 -12.01 9.23
C PRO A 129 -0.97 -11.27 9.88
N ALA A 130 0.19 -11.29 9.23
CA ALA A 130 1.40 -10.61 9.69
C ALA A 130 1.23 -9.08 9.78
N LEU A 131 0.50 -8.46 8.85
CA LEU A 131 0.27 -7.02 8.85
C LEU A 131 -0.63 -6.60 10.00
N LEU A 132 -1.70 -7.36 10.23
CA LEU A 132 -2.64 -7.10 11.32
C LEU A 132 -1.93 -7.21 12.67
N GLU A 133 -1.15 -8.27 12.84
CA GLU A 133 -0.39 -8.49 14.08
C GLU A 133 0.64 -7.38 14.30
N LEU A 134 1.38 -6.99 13.25
CA LEU A 134 2.31 -5.87 13.33
C LEU A 134 1.61 -4.56 13.71
N ALA A 135 0.47 -4.24 13.08
CA ALA A 135 -0.31 -3.04 13.39
C ALA A 135 -0.83 -3.04 14.83
N MET A 136 -1.25 -4.20 15.35
CA MET A 136 -1.66 -4.33 16.75
C MET A 136 -0.49 -4.17 17.72
N LEU A 137 0.68 -4.75 17.41
CA LEU A 137 1.89 -4.57 18.21
C LEU A 137 2.36 -3.11 18.20
N ASP A 138 2.19 -2.41 17.08
CA ASP A 138 2.56 -1.00 16.92
C ASP A 138 1.62 -0.06 17.70
N PHE A 139 0.31 -0.32 17.66
CA PHE A 139 -0.69 0.49 18.35
C PHE A 139 -0.64 0.36 19.87
N ASN A 140 -0.27 -0.83 20.37
CA ASN A 140 -0.24 -1.12 21.81
C ASN A 140 1.13 -0.85 22.47
N ALA A 141 2.13 -0.41 21.71
CA ALA A 141 3.44 0.01 22.21
C ALA A 141 3.41 1.42 22.79
#